data_AF-A0A1B9IZQ8-F1
#
_entry.id   AF-A0A1B9IZQ8-F1
#
_cell.length_a   1.000
_cell.length_b   1.000
_cell.length_c   1.000
_cell.angle_alpha   90.00
_cell.angle_beta   90.00
_cell.angle_gamma   90.00
#
_symmetry.space_group_name_H-M   'P 1'
#
loop_
_entity.id
_entity.type
_entity.pdbx_description
1 polymer ?
#
loop_
_entity_poly.entity_id
_entity_poly.type
_entity_poly.pdbx_seq_one_letter_code
_entity_poly.pdbx_strand_id
1 'polypeptide(L)'
;MLNLIRPTLMGTALSLPTASSRIAVRNFSGSMVALKKKVIDPTLPVPPKNPPSAYTLFFKQYVLDPSNHVRNSDGKLDMKQVATAAGQAWTNLPSSSKSPYDAEASSLRKEYESAYRKFWDGTTSETRREIESVTGKKLKVPGGKKAYQKSVSERSGNPGKPLTPYLAFTKELRDQNKLDIPSDLTPREAFLYASKEAGRLWKELGEEAQKTYKDTYAAAKAKWEEWKVTQKDL
;
A
#
# COMPACT_ATOMS: atom_id res chain seq x y z
N MET A 1 -21.21 -80.70 34.44
CA MET A 1 -20.75 -80.35 35.80
C MET A 1 -20.69 -78.84 35.90
N LEU A 2 -21.19 -78.32 37.03
CA LEU A 2 -21.34 -76.91 37.37
C LEU A 2 -20.01 -76.16 37.44
N ASN A 3 -20.04 -74.87 37.07
CA ASN A 3 -19.49 -73.69 37.77
C ASN A 3 -18.99 -72.65 36.76
N LEU A 4 -19.08 -71.32 36.95
CA LEU A 4 -19.83 -70.39 37.80
C LEU A 4 -19.34 -68.98 37.33
N ILE A 5 -20.11 -67.91 37.60
CA ILE A 5 -19.64 -66.50 37.75
C ILE A 5 -19.63 -65.57 36.50
N ARG A 6 -20.69 -64.74 36.42
CA ARG A 6 -20.74 -63.34 35.87
C ARG A 6 -19.95 -62.37 36.80
N PRO A 7 -19.78 -61.02 36.62
CA PRO A 7 -20.40 -60.05 35.69
C PRO A 7 -19.48 -58.86 35.21
N THR A 8 -20.10 -57.82 34.59
CA THR A 8 -19.76 -56.36 34.61
C THR A 8 -18.61 -55.89 33.70
N LEU A 9 -18.67 -54.78 32.93
CA LEU A 9 -19.16 -53.43 33.23
C LEU A 9 -19.51 -52.62 31.95
N MET A 10 -20.57 -51.82 32.03
CA MET A 10 -20.79 -50.63 31.19
C MET A 10 -19.65 -49.62 31.41
N GLY A 11 -19.21 -48.95 30.34
CA GLY A 11 -18.25 -47.84 30.42
C GLY A 11 -18.31 -46.94 29.19
N THR A 12 -19.03 -45.84 29.32
CA THR A 12 -19.15 -44.70 28.39
C THR A 12 -17.79 -44.06 28.08
N ALA A 13 -17.56 -43.68 26.82
CA ALA A 13 -16.59 -42.63 26.48
C ALA A 13 -17.10 -41.82 25.28
N LEU A 14 -17.74 -40.69 25.59
CA LEU A 14 -17.96 -39.58 24.68
C LEU A 14 -16.59 -38.99 24.31
N SER A 15 -16.21 -39.06 23.04
CA SER A 15 -15.04 -38.37 22.51
C SER A 15 -15.44 -36.95 22.10
N LEU A 16 -14.96 -35.96 22.85
CA LEU A 16 -15.04 -34.54 22.49
C LEU A 16 -14.04 -34.24 21.37
N PRO A 17 -14.40 -33.46 20.32
CA PRO A 17 -13.42 -33.00 19.34
C PRO A 17 -12.60 -31.84 19.92
N THR A 18 -11.30 -32.05 20.06
CA THR A 18 -10.33 -30.99 20.38
C THR A 18 -10.24 -29.99 19.22
N ALA A 19 -10.74 -28.78 19.44
CA ALA A 19 -10.55 -27.65 18.53
C ALA A 19 -9.08 -27.21 18.55
N SER A 20 -8.34 -27.51 17.47
CA SER A 20 -6.97 -27.05 17.27
C SER A 20 -6.99 -25.59 16.82
N SER A 21 -6.78 -24.67 17.76
CA SER A 21 -6.58 -23.24 17.49
C SER A 21 -5.18 -23.04 16.90
N ARG A 22 -5.11 -22.84 15.57
CA ARG A 22 -3.87 -22.45 14.90
C ARG A 22 -3.52 -21.00 15.27
N ILE A 23 -2.64 -20.82 16.27
CA ILE A 23 -1.96 -19.56 16.51
C ILE A 23 -0.96 -19.36 15.37
N ALA A 24 -1.29 -18.50 14.41
CA ALA A 24 -0.38 -18.11 13.34
C ALA A 24 0.73 -17.22 13.93
N VAL A 25 1.83 -17.83 14.34
CA VAL A 25 3.07 -17.09 14.67
C VAL A 25 3.64 -16.55 13.36
N ARG A 26 3.47 -15.26 13.12
CA ARG A 26 4.18 -14.57 12.03
C ARG A 26 5.65 -14.49 12.41
N ASN A 27 6.45 -15.42 11.90
CA ASN A 27 7.90 -15.34 11.96
C ASN A 27 8.34 -14.10 11.17
N PHE A 28 8.75 -13.04 11.88
CA PHE A 28 9.44 -11.92 11.28
C PHE A 28 10.84 -12.41 10.88
N SER A 29 11.06 -12.62 9.57
CA SER A 29 12.39 -12.89 9.03
C SER A 29 13.26 -11.66 9.28
N GLY A 30 14.13 -11.76 10.28
CA GLY A 30 15.11 -10.73 10.65
C GLY A 30 16.24 -10.70 9.64
N SER A 31 16.01 -10.13 8.45
CA SER A 31 17.11 -9.70 7.60
C SER A 31 17.56 -8.33 8.10
N MET A 32 18.57 -8.31 8.97
CA MET A 32 19.27 -7.07 9.35
C MET A 32 20.14 -6.62 8.18
N VAL A 33 19.52 -5.93 7.21
CA VAL A 33 20.30 -5.07 6.31
C VAL A 33 20.74 -3.88 7.15
N ALA A 34 22.01 -3.89 7.56
CA ALA A 34 22.66 -2.71 8.10
C ALA A 34 22.59 -1.61 7.04
N LEU A 35 21.60 -0.72 7.17
CA LEU A 35 21.45 0.43 6.29
C LEU A 35 22.62 1.36 6.58
N LYS A 36 23.75 1.19 5.88
CA LYS A 36 24.78 2.23 5.82
C LYS A 36 24.05 3.50 5.43
N LYS A 37 24.05 4.49 6.32
CA LYS A 37 23.43 5.80 6.10
C LYS A 37 24.12 6.38 4.87
N LYS A 38 23.54 6.20 3.67
CA LYS A 38 24.08 6.77 2.44
C LYS A 38 24.26 8.25 2.72
N VAL A 39 25.45 8.77 2.41
CA VAL A 39 25.71 10.21 2.52
C VAL A 39 24.76 10.88 1.55
N ILE A 40 23.72 11.50 2.08
CA ILE A 40 22.73 12.24 1.31
C ILE A 40 23.37 13.59 1.01
N ASP A 41 23.32 14.00 -0.25
CA ASP A 41 23.74 15.34 -0.64
C ASP A 41 23.00 16.37 0.23
N PRO A 42 23.72 17.24 0.97
CA PRO A 42 23.11 18.22 1.87
C PRO A 42 22.27 19.27 1.15
N THR A 43 22.37 19.39 -0.17
CA THR A 43 21.56 20.32 -0.98
C THR A 43 20.17 19.78 -1.31
N LEU A 44 19.93 18.46 -1.16
CA LEU A 44 18.64 17.86 -1.46
C LEU A 44 17.58 18.23 -0.41
N PRO A 45 16.38 18.68 -0.82
CA PRO A 45 15.27 18.94 0.09
C PRO A 45 14.92 17.70 0.92
N VAL A 46 14.83 17.86 2.23
CA VAL A 46 14.52 16.75 3.14
C VAL A 46 13.00 16.62 3.30
N PRO A 47 12.41 15.45 3.00
CA PRO A 47 10.98 15.25 3.22
C PRO A 47 10.66 15.33 4.73
N PRO A 48 9.53 15.96 5.12
CA PRO A 48 9.08 15.97 6.50
C PRO A 48 8.98 14.56 7.09
N LYS A 49 9.35 14.41 8.37
CA LYS A 49 9.23 13.13 9.09
C LYS A 49 7.76 12.82 9.36
N ASN A 50 7.39 11.53 9.30
CA ASN A 50 6.04 11.10 9.62
C ASN A 50 5.62 11.60 11.01
N PRO A 51 4.34 12.00 11.19
CA PRO A 51 3.85 12.44 12.47
C PRO A 51 3.78 11.24 13.44
N PRO A 52 4.02 11.46 14.75
CA PRO A 52 3.86 10.41 15.74
C PRO A 52 2.39 10.01 15.85
N SER A 53 2.12 8.72 16.09
CA SER A 53 0.77 8.26 16.44
C SER A 53 0.49 8.52 17.92
N ALA A 54 -0.78 8.42 18.32
CA ALA A 54 -1.18 8.53 19.72
C ALA A 54 -0.40 7.55 20.62
N TYR A 55 -0.22 6.32 20.18
CA TYR A 55 0.63 5.34 20.88
C TYR A 55 2.10 5.77 20.93
N THR A 56 2.67 6.35 19.87
CA THR A 56 4.06 6.82 19.89
C THR A 56 4.26 7.96 20.90
N LEU A 57 3.28 8.87 21.02
CA LEU A 57 3.28 9.94 22.02
C LEU A 57 3.21 9.35 23.44
N PHE A 58 2.27 8.44 23.68
CA PHE A 58 2.16 7.71 24.94
C PHE A 58 3.45 6.95 25.26
N PHE A 59 3.98 6.18 24.32
CA PHE A 59 5.19 5.39 24.48
C PHE A 59 6.40 6.26 24.85
N LYS A 60 6.53 7.44 24.23
CA LYS A 60 7.56 8.41 24.58
C LYS A 60 7.44 8.84 26.04
N GLN A 61 6.24 9.16 26.51
CA GLN A 61 6.02 9.54 27.92
C GLN A 61 6.26 8.36 28.87
N TYR A 62 5.78 7.18 28.49
CA TYR A 62 5.92 5.94 29.27
C TYR A 62 7.38 5.54 29.49
N VAL A 63 8.22 5.65 28.45
CA VAL A 63 9.67 5.35 28.53
C VAL A 63 10.44 6.44 29.28
N LEU A 64 9.96 7.69 29.30
CA LEU A 64 10.62 8.76 30.05
C LEU A 64 10.42 8.64 31.56
N ASP A 65 9.34 8.00 31.99
CA ASP A 65 9.06 7.73 33.40
C ASP A 65 9.98 6.61 33.94
N PRO A 66 10.89 6.93 34.89
CA PRO A 66 11.82 5.96 35.46
C PRO A 66 11.14 4.79 36.19
N SER A 67 9.90 4.95 36.64
CA SER A 67 9.16 3.89 37.32
C SER A 67 8.82 2.71 36.40
N ASN A 68 8.76 2.96 35.09
CA ASN A 68 8.51 1.93 34.07
C ASN A 68 9.80 1.30 33.55
N HIS A 69 10.97 1.71 34.05
CA HIS A 69 12.26 1.18 33.59
C HIS A 69 12.50 -0.21 34.15
N VAL A 70 12.48 -1.20 33.27
CA VAL A 70 12.90 -2.56 33.62
C VAL A 70 14.36 -2.74 33.21
N ARG A 71 15.19 -3.30 34.09
CA ARG A 71 16.61 -3.55 33.82
C ARG A 71 16.87 -5.03 33.54
N ASN A 72 17.78 -5.31 32.62
CA ASN A 72 18.22 -6.67 32.32
C ASN A 72 19.25 -7.16 33.36
N SER A 73 19.71 -8.40 33.22
CA SER A 73 20.76 -9.01 34.06
C SER A 73 22.06 -8.20 34.11
N ASP A 74 22.35 -7.41 33.07
CA ASP A 74 23.55 -6.57 32.95
C ASP A 74 23.35 -5.17 33.55
N GLY A 75 22.20 -4.91 34.20
CA GLY A 75 21.84 -3.63 34.79
C GLY A 75 21.47 -2.52 33.79
N LYS A 76 21.37 -2.84 32.49
CA LYS A 76 20.96 -1.91 31.43
C LYS A 76 19.44 -1.90 31.28
N LEU A 77 18.88 -0.81 30.76
CA LEU A 77 17.45 -0.72 30.45
C LEU A 77 17.06 -1.79 29.41
N ASP A 78 16.16 -2.69 29.80
CA ASP A 78 15.56 -3.69 28.92
C ASP A 78 14.42 -3.06 28.12
N MET A 79 14.78 -2.42 27.01
CA MET A 79 13.81 -1.77 26.12
C MET A 79 12.76 -2.74 25.57
N LYS A 80 13.07 -4.04 25.44
CA LYS A 80 12.12 -5.03 24.95
C LYS A 80 11.01 -5.24 25.97
N GLN A 81 11.36 -5.42 27.24
CA GLN A 81 10.38 -5.58 28.32
C GLN A 81 9.57 -4.29 28.54
N VAL A 82 10.22 -3.13 28.51
CA VAL A 82 9.54 -1.83 28.59
C VAL A 82 8.54 -1.65 27.45
N ALA A 83 8.91 -2.01 26.21
CA ALA A 83 7.99 -1.95 25.07
C ALA A 83 6.80 -2.90 25.19
N THR A 84 7.00 -4.10 25.72
CA THR A 84 5.91 -5.04 26.00
C THR A 84 4.96 -4.48 27.07
N ALA A 85 5.50 -3.97 28.18
CA ALA A 85 4.72 -3.37 29.26
C ALA A 85 3.91 -2.14 28.77
N ALA A 86 4.54 -1.27 27.98
CA ALA A 86 3.88 -0.11 27.38
C ALA A 86 2.73 -0.52 26.45
N GLY A 87 2.90 -1.56 25.63
CA GLY A 87 1.85 -2.07 24.75
C GLY A 87 0.64 -2.62 25.52
N GLN A 88 0.89 -3.30 26.63
CA GLN A 88 -0.17 -3.77 27.54
C GLN A 88 -0.88 -2.60 28.23
N ALA A 89 -0.10 -1.65 28.77
CA ALA A 89 -0.62 -0.45 29.42
C ALA A 89 -1.49 0.36 28.46
N TRP A 90 -1.06 0.57 27.22
CA TRP A 90 -1.84 1.27 26.20
C TRP A 90 -3.14 0.53 25.86
N THR A 91 -3.11 -0.80 25.73
CA THR A 91 -4.32 -1.59 25.44
C THR A 91 -5.35 -1.43 26.56
N ASN A 92 -4.91 -1.49 27.81
CA ASN A 92 -5.76 -1.39 29.00
C ASN A 92 -6.17 0.05 29.36
N LEU A 93 -5.52 1.06 28.77
CA LEU A 93 -5.82 2.46 29.05
C LEU A 93 -7.24 2.82 28.57
N PRO A 94 -8.08 3.49 29.40
CA PRO A 94 -9.43 3.86 29.02
C PRO A 94 -9.43 4.90 27.89
N SER A 95 -10.52 4.96 27.13
CA SER A 95 -10.67 5.89 25.99
C SER A 95 -10.50 7.36 26.41
N SER A 96 -10.95 7.72 27.61
CA SER A 96 -10.78 9.07 28.17
C SER A 96 -9.32 9.48 28.29
N SER A 97 -8.44 8.56 28.71
CA SER A 97 -7.01 8.80 28.85
C SER A 97 -6.25 8.68 27.52
N LYS A 98 -6.83 8.01 26.50
CA LYS A 98 -6.30 7.99 25.12
C LYS A 98 -6.61 9.27 24.36
N SER A 99 -7.78 9.87 24.62
CA SER A 99 -8.28 11.10 24.00
C SER A 99 -7.25 12.23 23.85
N PRO A 100 -6.48 12.64 24.89
CA PRO A 100 -5.46 13.69 24.72
C PRO A 100 -4.36 13.31 23.71
N TYR A 101 -3.92 12.06 23.71
CA TYR A 101 -2.92 11.57 22.74
C TYR A 101 -3.48 11.51 21.32
N ASP A 102 -4.76 11.13 21.16
CA ASP A 102 -5.43 11.13 19.85
C ASP A 102 -5.62 12.55 19.31
N ALA A 103 -5.95 13.51 20.18
CA ALA A 103 -6.07 14.92 19.83
C ALA A 103 -4.71 15.51 19.41
N GLU A 104 -3.65 15.28 20.19
CA GLU A 104 -2.30 15.73 19.88
C GLU A 104 -1.78 15.10 18.58
N ALA A 105 -1.93 13.77 18.42
CA ALA A 105 -1.54 13.07 17.20
C ALA A 105 -2.31 13.59 15.97
N SER A 106 -3.58 13.93 16.12
CA SER A 106 -4.39 14.54 15.06
C SER A 106 -3.92 15.94 14.69
N SER A 107 -3.50 16.75 15.67
CA SER A 107 -2.90 18.08 15.41
C SER A 107 -1.59 17.96 14.65
N LEU A 108 -0.66 17.13 15.16
CA LEU A 108 0.65 16.89 14.54
C LEU A 108 0.51 16.30 13.13
N ARG A 109 -0.53 15.49 12.90
CA ARG A 109 -0.85 14.99 11.56
C ARG A 109 -1.23 16.11 10.60
N LYS A 110 -2.06 17.07 11.02
CA LYS A 110 -2.44 18.22 10.18
C LYS A 110 -1.23 19.10 9.86
N GLU A 111 -0.38 19.34 10.85
CA GLU A 111 0.88 20.07 10.66
C GLU A 111 1.81 19.37 9.66
N TYR A 112 1.97 18.04 9.81
CA TYR A 112 2.71 17.22 8.85
C TYR A 112 2.10 17.30 7.45
N GLU A 113 0.78 17.16 7.31
CA GLU A 113 0.11 17.21 6.01
C GLU A 113 0.32 18.57 5.31
N SER A 114 0.29 19.67 6.07
CA SER A 114 0.60 21.02 5.59
C SER A 114 2.06 21.17 5.18
N ALA A 115 3.00 20.74 6.04
CA ALA A 115 4.44 20.80 5.75
C ALA A 115 4.82 19.92 4.56
N TYR A 116 4.22 18.72 4.46
CA TYR A 116 4.44 17.79 3.38
C TYR A 116 3.88 18.31 2.06
N ARG A 117 2.74 19.01 2.09
CA ARG A 117 2.20 19.69 0.92
C ARG A 117 3.11 20.82 0.44
N LYS A 118 3.61 21.66 1.35
CA LYS A 118 4.59 22.70 1.01
C LYS A 118 5.87 22.12 0.39
N PHE A 119 6.37 21.01 0.96
CA PHE A 119 7.51 20.27 0.40
C PHE A 119 7.20 19.75 -1.01
N TRP A 120 6.02 19.17 -1.22
CA TRP A 120 5.61 18.63 -2.52
C TRP A 120 5.50 19.72 -3.59
N ASP A 121 4.82 20.82 -3.27
CA ASP A 121 4.61 21.94 -4.18
C ASP A 121 5.92 22.69 -4.47
N GLY A 122 6.87 22.68 -3.52
CA GLY A 122 8.21 23.26 -3.67
C GLY A 122 9.25 22.36 -4.35
N THR A 123 8.91 21.13 -4.73
CA THR A 123 9.87 20.18 -5.34
C THR A 123 9.43 19.70 -6.72
N THR A 124 10.37 19.65 -7.66
CA THR A 124 10.14 19.10 -9.00
C THR A 124 10.03 17.57 -8.95
N SER A 125 9.47 16.97 -10.00
CA SER A 125 9.40 15.51 -10.12
C SER A 125 10.79 14.87 -10.18
N GLU A 126 11.77 15.55 -10.77
CA GLU A 126 13.17 15.12 -10.85
C GLU A 126 13.82 15.08 -9.46
N THR A 127 13.72 16.17 -8.69
CA THR A 127 14.22 16.22 -7.31
C THR A 127 13.57 15.14 -6.45
N ARG A 128 12.27 14.91 -6.62
CA ARG A 128 11.56 13.82 -5.91
C ARG A 128 12.10 12.44 -6.29
N ARG A 129 12.36 12.16 -7.57
CA ARG A 129 12.97 10.89 -8.02
C ARG A 129 14.38 10.70 -7.46
N GLU A 130 15.16 11.76 -7.37
CA GLU A 130 16.49 11.72 -6.78
C GLU A 130 16.42 11.42 -5.28
N ILE A 131 15.52 12.07 -4.54
CA ILE A 131 15.25 11.75 -3.13
C ILE A 131 14.86 10.28 -2.96
N GLU A 132 13.99 9.74 -3.82
CA GLU A 132 13.60 8.32 -3.79
C GLU A 132 14.79 7.39 -4.06
N SER A 133 15.65 7.72 -5.02
CA SER A 133 16.85 6.95 -5.37
C SER A 133 17.87 6.91 -4.22
N VAL A 134 18.11 8.06 -3.59
CA VAL A 134 19.07 8.18 -2.48
C VAL A 134 18.52 7.55 -1.21
N THR A 135 17.25 7.80 -0.86
CA THR A 135 16.65 7.32 0.39
C THR A 135 16.12 5.88 0.31
N GLY A 136 15.87 5.37 -0.90
CA GLY A 136 15.18 4.10 -1.14
C GLY A 136 13.70 4.11 -0.73
N LYS A 137 13.14 5.27 -0.35
CA LYS A 137 11.77 5.41 0.13
C LYS A 137 10.92 6.13 -0.91
N LYS A 138 9.82 5.51 -1.33
CA LYS A 138 8.84 6.15 -2.22
C LYS A 138 8.11 7.28 -1.50
N LEU A 139 8.07 8.44 -2.14
CA LEU A 139 7.29 9.59 -1.70
C LEU A 139 5.82 9.37 -2.08
N LYS A 140 4.92 9.73 -1.18
CA LYS A 140 3.47 9.56 -1.40
C LYS A 140 2.91 10.87 -1.92
N VAL A 141 2.10 10.83 -2.97
CA VAL A 141 1.40 12.03 -3.43
C VAL A 141 0.48 12.57 -2.31
N PRO A 142 0.50 13.88 -2.00
CA PRO A 142 -0.42 14.49 -1.04
C PRO A 142 -1.89 14.22 -1.43
N GLY A 143 -2.74 13.90 -0.45
CA GLY A 143 -4.15 13.57 -0.69
C GLY A 143 -4.39 12.19 -1.34
N GLY A 144 -3.34 11.45 -1.69
CA GLY A 144 -3.43 10.10 -2.25
C GLY A 144 -3.59 10.05 -3.77
N LYS A 145 -3.35 8.86 -4.33
CA LYS A 145 -3.24 8.63 -5.79
C LYS A 145 -4.46 9.10 -6.58
N LYS A 146 -5.67 8.84 -6.07
CA LYS A 146 -6.92 9.21 -6.74
C LYS A 146 -7.11 10.71 -6.80
N ALA A 147 -6.92 11.41 -5.67
CA ALA A 147 -7.03 12.87 -5.63
C ALA A 147 -6.00 13.53 -6.55
N TYR A 148 -4.76 13.02 -6.55
CA TYR A 148 -3.72 13.47 -7.47
C TYR A 148 -4.11 13.25 -8.93
N GLN A 149 -4.55 12.05 -9.32
CA GLN A 149 -5.01 11.76 -10.69
C GLN A 149 -6.15 12.68 -11.12
N LYS A 150 -7.13 12.93 -10.24
CA LYS A 150 -8.23 13.86 -10.49
C LYS A 150 -7.71 15.29 -10.69
N SER A 151 -6.82 15.75 -9.82
CA SER A 151 -6.23 17.09 -9.94
C SER A 151 -5.43 17.24 -11.24
N VAL A 152 -4.81 16.18 -11.74
CA VAL A 152 -4.11 16.18 -13.03
C VAL A 152 -5.12 16.23 -14.17
N SER A 153 -6.18 15.43 -14.15
CA SER A 153 -7.22 15.43 -15.20
C SER A 153 -7.95 16.76 -15.35
N GLU A 154 -8.09 17.53 -14.27
CA GLU A 154 -8.81 18.81 -14.26
C GLU A 154 -7.93 20.01 -14.70
N ARG A 155 -6.64 19.80 -14.97
CA ARG A 155 -5.75 20.88 -15.40
C ARG A 155 -6.08 21.34 -16.81
N SER A 156 -6.03 22.66 -16.99
CA SER A 156 -6.21 23.28 -18.30
C SER A 156 -5.21 22.72 -19.32
N GLY A 157 -5.71 22.50 -20.54
CA GLY A 157 -4.92 21.99 -21.66
C GLY A 157 -4.45 20.54 -21.54
N ASN A 158 -4.90 19.78 -20.53
CA ASN A 158 -4.50 18.39 -20.37
C ASN A 158 -5.05 17.52 -21.53
N PRO A 159 -4.19 16.95 -22.40
CA PRO A 159 -4.63 16.12 -23.52
C PRO A 159 -5.01 14.68 -23.12
N GLY A 160 -4.79 14.32 -21.85
CA GLY A 160 -4.94 12.96 -21.32
C GLY A 160 -3.76 12.06 -21.68
N LYS A 161 -3.55 11.01 -20.87
CA LYS A 161 -2.58 9.96 -21.24
C LYS A 161 -3.13 9.20 -22.44
N PRO A 162 -2.42 9.15 -23.58
CA PRO A 162 -2.92 8.49 -24.76
C PRO A 162 -3.04 6.98 -24.52
N LEU A 163 -4.11 6.39 -25.05
CA LEU A 163 -4.22 4.94 -25.13
C LEU A 163 -3.15 4.41 -26.08
N THR A 164 -2.46 3.33 -25.67
CA THR A 164 -1.53 2.63 -26.56
C THR A 164 -2.26 2.13 -27.82
N PRO A 165 -1.59 1.93 -28.97
CA PRO A 165 -2.24 1.58 -30.23
C PRO A 165 -3.23 0.41 -30.13
N TYR A 166 -2.81 -0.69 -29.51
CA TYR A 166 -3.67 -1.86 -29.29
C TYR A 166 -4.90 -1.54 -28.41
N LEU A 167 -4.73 -0.76 -27.34
CA LEU A 167 -5.84 -0.40 -26.47
C LEU A 167 -6.84 0.54 -27.16
N ALA A 168 -6.36 1.48 -28.00
CA ALA A 168 -7.21 2.32 -28.82
C ALA A 168 -8.05 1.47 -29.80
N PHE A 169 -7.43 0.50 -30.46
CA PHE A 169 -8.11 -0.48 -31.31
C PHE A 169 -9.14 -1.32 -30.53
N THR A 170 -8.77 -1.89 -29.38
CA THR A 170 -9.72 -2.69 -28.58
C THR A 170 -10.89 -1.86 -28.05
N LYS A 171 -10.67 -0.57 -27.77
CA LYS A 171 -11.73 0.37 -27.41
C LYS A 171 -12.67 0.58 -28.59
N GLU A 172 -12.14 0.80 -29.79
CA GLU A 172 -12.94 0.95 -31.00
C GLU A 172 -13.76 -0.32 -31.31
N LEU A 173 -13.17 -1.51 -31.19
CA LEU A 173 -13.90 -2.76 -31.37
C LEU A 173 -15.07 -2.91 -30.40
N ARG A 174 -14.88 -2.50 -29.13
CA ARG A 174 -15.94 -2.52 -28.12
C ARG A 174 -17.01 -1.48 -28.41
N ASP A 175 -16.62 -0.26 -28.76
CA ASP A 175 -17.54 0.84 -29.06
C ASP A 175 -18.38 0.54 -30.31
N GLN A 176 -17.81 -0.16 -31.29
CA GLN A 176 -18.50 -0.59 -32.52
C GLN A 176 -19.22 -1.95 -32.36
N ASN A 177 -19.17 -2.56 -31.18
CA ASN A 177 -19.71 -3.89 -30.90
C ASN A 177 -19.26 -4.96 -31.92
N LYS A 178 -18.00 -4.87 -32.37
CA LYS A 178 -17.40 -5.79 -33.36
C LYS A 178 -16.84 -7.08 -32.75
N LEU A 179 -17.01 -7.26 -31.45
CA LEU A 179 -16.63 -8.49 -30.75
C LEU A 179 -17.89 -9.33 -30.55
N ASP A 180 -18.01 -10.42 -31.29
CA ASP A 180 -19.08 -11.40 -31.10
C ASP A 180 -18.75 -12.28 -29.90
N ILE A 181 -19.22 -11.86 -28.72
CA ILE A 181 -18.96 -12.54 -27.45
C ILE A 181 -20.14 -13.48 -27.16
N PRO A 182 -19.90 -14.79 -27.01
CA PRO A 182 -20.95 -15.73 -26.65
C PRO A 182 -21.64 -15.35 -25.34
N SER A 183 -22.97 -15.34 -25.34
CA SER A 183 -23.80 -14.85 -24.22
C SER A 183 -23.91 -15.83 -23.06
N ASP A 184 -23.53 -17.09 -23.27
CA ASP A 184 -23.49 -18.17 -22.28
C ASP A 184 -22.27 -18.11 -21.36
N LEU A 185 -21.31 -17.23 -21.66
CA LEU A 185 -20.08 -17.08 -20.87
C LEU A 185 -20.31 -16.28 -19.58
N THR A 186 -19.60 -16.67 -18.52
CA THR A 186 -19.52 -15.84 -17.31
C THR A 186 -18.80 -14.51 -17.63
N PRO A 187 -18.98 -13.44 -16.81
CA PRO A 187 -18.30 -12.17 -17.05
C PRO A 187 -16.78 -12.28 -17.15
N ARG A 188 -16.16 -13.22 -16.42
CA ARG A 188 -14.71 -13.45 -16.50
C ARG A 188 -14.31 -14.13 -17.81
N GLU A 189 -15.07 -15.11 -18.26
CA GLU A 189 -14.82 -15.83 -19.51
C GLU A 189 -15.07 -14.94 -20.72
N ALA A 190 -16.17 -14.18 -20.73
CA ALA A 190 -16.48 -13.17 -21.73
C ALA A 190 -15.33 -12.16 -21.89
N PHE A 191 -14.78 -11.66 -20.78
CA PHE A 191 -13.61 -10.77 -20.79
C PHE A 191 -12.37 -11.43 -21.42
N LEU A 192 -12.08 -12.68 -21.05
CA LEU A 192 -10.93 -13.42 -21.58
C LEU A 192 -11.10 -13.74 -23.07
N TYR A 193 -12.31 -14.12 -23.49
CA TYR A 193 -12.68 -14.36 -24.88
C TYR A 193 -12.50 -13.08 -25.71
N ALA A 194 -13.12 -11.97 -25.30
CA ALA A 194 -13.01 -10.67 -25.96
C ALA A 194 -11.55 -10.21 -26.07
N SER A 195 -10.72 -10.50 -25.06
CA SER A 195 -9.29 -10.16 -25.08
C SER A 195 -8.50 -11.00 -26.09
N LYS A 196 -8.79 -12.31 -26.21
CA LYS A 196 -8.17 -13.18 -27.22
C LYS A 196 -8.59 -12.78 -28.62
N GLU A 197 -9.87 -12.50 -28.80
CA GLU A 197 -10.45 -12.14 -30.10
C GLU A 197 -9.95 -10.79 -30.60
N ALA A 198 -9.89 -9.77 -29.72
CA ALA A 198 -9.24 -8.51 -30.05
C ALA A 198 -7.76 -8.69 -30.40
N GLY A 199 -7.05 -9.62 -29.73
CA GLY A 199 -5.67 -9.97 -30.07
C GLY A 199 -5.52 -10.61 -31.45
N ARG A 200 -6.46 -11.47 -31.85
CA ARG A 200 -6.54 -12.09 -33.19
C ARG A 200 -6.79 -11.02 -34.25
N LEU A 201 -7.84 -10.21 -34.07
CA LEU A 201 -8.22 -9.15 -34.99
C LEU A 201 -7.12 -8.10 -35.16
N TRP A 202 -6.37 -7.76 -34.09
CA TRP A 202 -5.22 -6.86 -34.20
C TRP A 202 -4.13 -7.41 -35.12
N LYS A 203 -3.87 -8.72 -35.07
CA LYS A 203 -2.88 -9.37 -35.95
C LYS A 203 -3.36 -9.40 -37.40
N GLU A 204 -4.65 -9.63 -37.62
CA GLU A 204 -5.27 -9.67 -38.95
C GLU A 204 -5.45 -8.30 -39.61
N LEU A 205 -5.47 -7.24 -38.80
CA LEU A 205 -5.60 -5.85 -39.26
C LEU A 205 -4.52 -5.45 -40.29
N GLY A 206 -3.37 -6.12 -40.28
CA GLY A 206 -2.24 -5.81 -41.17
C GLY A 206 -1.40 -4.62 -40.68
N GLU A 207 -0.21 -4.45 -41.25
CA GLU A 207 0.74 -3.44 -40.79
C GLU A 207 0.26 -2.01 -41.08
N GLU A 208 -0.40 -1.81 -42.22
CA GLU A 208 -0.89 -0.52 -42.69
C GLU A 208 -1.96 0.06 -41.76
N ALA A 209 -2.96 -0.73 -41.40
CA ALA A 209 -4.01 -0.26 -40.50
C ALA A 209 -3.52 -0.21 -39.03
N GLN A 210 -2.62 -1.10 -38.60
CA GLN A 210 -1.91 -0.93 -37.32
C GLN A 210 -1.09 0.36 -37.28
N LYS A 211 -0.49 0.78 -38.39
CA LYS A 211 0.30 2.01 -38.51
C LYS A 211 -0.54 3.24 -38.18
N THR A 212 -1.80 3.31 -38.65
CA THR A 212 -2.73 4.40 -38.29
C THR A 212 -2.90 4.53 -36.77
N TYR A 213 -3.05 3.41 -36.04
CA TYR A 213 -3.12 3.42 -34.57
C TYR A 213 -1.78 3.81 -33.91
N LYS A 214 -0.65 3.46 -34.52
CA LYS A 214 0.69 3.84 -34.03
C LYS A 214 0.95 5.33 -34.23
N ASP A 215 0.57 5.88 -35.38
CA ASP A 215 0.76 7.29 -35.73
C ASP A 215 -0.13 8.19 -34.87
N THR A 216 -1.40 7.81 -34.67
CA THR A 216 -2.32 8.52 -33.77
C THR A 216 -1.83 8.52 -32.33
N TYR A 217 -1.31 7.37 -31.83
CA TYR A 217 -0.68 7.29 -30.52
C TYR A 217 0.56 8.19 -30.43
N ALA A 218 1.44 8.18 -31.44
CA ALA A 218 2.65 9.00 -31.45
C ALA A 218 2.31 10.49 -31.38
N ALA A 219 1.35 10.96 -32.18
CA ALA A 219 0.88 12.34 -32.16
C ALA A 219 0.26 12.73 -30.82
N ALA A 220 -0.62 11.88 -30.25
CA ALA A 220 -1.23 12.14 -28.95
C ALA A 220 -0.20 12.09 -27.80
N LYS A 221 0.79 11.21 -27.90
CA LYS A 221 1.92 11.13 -26.95
C LYS A 221 2.78 12.37 -27.01
N ALA A 222 3.10 12.89 -28.19
CA ALA A 222 3.85 14.14 -28.33
C ALA A 222 3.14 15.30 -27.59
N LYS A 223 1.83 15.48 -27.83
CA LYS A 223 1.02 16.48 -27.12
C LYS A 223 1.03 16.28 -25.60
N TRP A 224 0.93 15.03 -25.13
CA TRP A 224 0.99 14.72 -23.70
C TRP A 224 2.37 15.00 -23.08
N GLU A 225 3.46 14.69 -23.78
CA GLU A 225 4.83 14.98 -23.33
C GLU A 225 5.10 16.49 -23.29
N GLU A 226 4.72 17.23 -24.34
CA GLU A 226 4.79 18.69 -24.38
C GLU A 226 4.00 19.32 -23.24
N TRP A 227 2.76 18.88 -23.03
CA TRP A 227 1.94 19.34 -21.93
C TRP A 227 2.58 19.04 -20.57
N LYS A 228 3.10 17.83 -20.34
CA LYS A 228 3.77 17.47 -19.07
C LYS A 228 4.96 18.37 -18.75
N VAL A 229 5.74 18.79 -19.75
CA VAL A 229 6.90 19.69 -19.51
C VAL A 229 6.43 21.05 -18.95
N THR A 230 5.22 21.50 -19.29
CA THR A 230 4.64 22.72 -18.70
C THR A 230 4.21 22.55 -17.23
N GLN A 231 4.18 21.31 -16.72
CA GLN A 231 3.68 20.96 -15.39
C GLN A 231 4.85 20.64 -14.46
N LYS A 232 5.21 21.59 -13.60
CA LYS A 232 6.38 21.50 -12.70
C LYS A 232 6.40 20.26 -11.79
N ASP A 233 5.23 19.69 -11.49
CA ASP A 233 5.08 18.62 -10.52
C ASP A 233 4.89 17.21 -11.11
N LEU A 234 4.83 17.07 -12.45
CA LEU A 234 4.62 15.79 -13.16
C LEU A 234 5.90 15.09 -13.62
#